data_AF-A0A5B7BHJ7-F1
#
_entry.id   AF-A0A5B7BHJ7-F1
#
_cell.length_a   1.000
_cell.length_b   1.000
_cell.length_c   1.000
_cell.angle_alpha   90.00
_cell.angle_beta   90.00
_cell.angle_gamma   90.00
#
_symmetry.space_group_name_H-M   'P 1'
#
loop_
_entity.id
_entity.type
_entity.pdbx_description
1 polymer ?
#
loop_
_entity_poly.entity_id
_entity_poly.type
_entity_poly.pdbx_seq_one_letter_code
_entity_poly.pdbx_strand_id
1 'polypeptide(L)'
;MPNGSLDSHLFKGKSLLTWVMRYKIAQGLASALLYLHEEWQQCVVHRDIKSSNIMLDSNFNAKLGDFGLARFVDHEKGSQTTVIAGTMGYLAPECVTTGKASKESDVYSFGIVALEIACGRKPIDPQAQESQVRMVEWVWNLYGMGKLLEAADPKLCGDFNEQEMECLMIVGLWCAQVDCSLRPSIRQAIQVLNYEAPQPILPLKMTMPAYFAPSMNTLISSLSVSYGANVSKSSQIQSSSNSCNIDSSKLTTSFAASSPSASLLHTII
;
A
#
# COMPACT_ATOMS: atom_id res chain seq x y z
N MET A 1 0.04 22.01 -12.46
CA MET A 1 -0.71 21.92 -11.19
C MET A 1 0.15 22.52 -10.08
N PRO A 2 -0.26 23.63 -9.46
CA PRO A 2 0.60 24.47 -8.61
C PRO A 2 1.10 23.75 -7.34
N ASN A 3 0.28 22.88 -6.75
CA ASN A 3 0.68 22.12 -5.57
C ASN A 3 1.41 20.81 -5.91
N GLY A 4 1.64 20.48 -7.18
CA GLY A 4 2.37 19.26 -7.57
C GLY A 4 1.55 17.99 -7.31
N SER A 5 2.22 16.88 -7.07
CA SER A 5 1.63 15.54 -6.91
C SER A 5 1.42 15.15 -5.44
N LEU A 6 0.43 14.30 -5.17
CA LEU A 6 0.08 13.81 -3.83
C LEU A 6 1.27 13.11 -3.14
N ASP A 7 2.03 12.28 -3.87
CA ASP A 7 3.21 11.57 -3.33
C ASP A 7 4.28 12.53 -2.77
N SER A 8 4.40 13.73 -3.35
CA SER A 8 5.35 14.75 -2.91
C SER A 8 5.00 15.30 -1.54
N HIS A 9 3.70 15.34 -1.20
CA HIS A 9 3.24 15.73 0.12
C HIS A 9 3.33 14.57 1.13
N LEU A 10 2.81 13.39 0.77
CA LEU A 10 2.76 12.24 1.69
C LEU A 10 4.17 11.73 2.07
N PHE A 11 5.07 11.61 1.09
CA PHE A 11 6.34 10.90 1.28
C PHE A 11 7.58 11.79 1.22
N LYS A 12 7.55 12.88 0.46
CA LYS A 12 8.73 13.74 0.25
C LYS A 12 8.74 14.99 1.14
N GLY A 13 7.73 15.14 2.02
CA GLY A 13 7.68 16.22 3.00
C GLY A 13 7.50 17.61 2.40
N LYS A 14 6.90 17.74 1.20
CA LYS A 14 6.66 19.04 0.56
C LYS A 14 5.83 19.98 1.43
N SER A 15 4.76 19.46 2.04
CA SER A 15 4.00 20.11 3.10
C SER A 15 3.12 19.07 3.81
N LEU A 16 2.66 19.38 5.02
CA LEU A 16 1.69 18.55 5.73
C LEU A 16 0.29 18.77 5.13
N LEU A 17 -0.37 17.68 4.71
CA LEU A 17 -1.79 17.68 4.37
C LEU A 17 -2.58 17.35 5.64
N THR A 18 -3.49 18.24 6.05
CA THR A 18 -4.42 17.99 7.16
C THR A 18 -5.37 16.85 6.81
N TRP A 19 -6.00 16.25 7.81
CA TRP A 19 -6.96 15.18 7.58
C TRP A 19 -8.11 15.58 6.64
N VAL A 20 -8.69 16.76 6.84
CA VAL A 20 -9.77 17.28 5.98
C VAL A 20 -9.35 17.35 4.51
N MET A 21 -8.10 17.77 4.24
CA MET A 21 -7.57 17.81 2.87
C MET A 21 -7.39 16.40 2.31
N ARG A 22 -6.86 15.47 3.11
CA ARG A 22 -6.65 14.07 2.75
C ARG A 22 -7.95 13.38 2.36
N TYR A 23 -8.98 13.50 3.19
CA TYR A 23 -10.29 12.90 2.93
C TYR A 23 -10.93 13.47 1.66
N LYS A 24 -10.86 14.80 1.48
CA LYS A 24 -11.32 15.48 0.25
C LYS A 24 -10.56 15.03 -0.99
N ILE A 25 -9.25 14.79 -0.89
CA ILE A 25 -8.43 14.27 -1.99
C ILE A 25 -8.89 12.86 -2.38
N ALA A 26 -9.16 11.99 -1.41
CA ALA A 26 -9.68 10.64 -1.66
C ALA A 26 -11.05 10.67 -2.36
N GLN A 27 -11.98 11.50 -1.88
CA GLN A 27 -13.28 11.71 -2.53
C GLN A 27 -13.14 12.27 -3.95
N GLY A 28 -12.22 13.23 -4.15
CA GLY A 28 -11.94 13.80 -5.47
C GLY A 28 -11.36 12.79 -6.45
N LEU A 29 -10.47 11.90 -5.99
CA LEU A 29 -9.96 10.79 -6.79
C LEU A 29 -11.07 9.80 -7.17
N ALA A 30 -11.91 9.43 -6.20
CA ALA A 30 -13.03 8.53 -6.44
C ALA A 30 -14.00 9.12 -7.48
N SER A 31 -14.30 10.42 -7.37
CA SER A 31 -15.14 11.15 -8.33
C SER A 31 -14.53 11.17 -9.73
N ALA A 32 -13.22 11.40 -9.85
CA ALA A 32 -12.53 11.35 -11.14
C ALA A 32 -12.61 9.95 -11.76
N LEU A 33 -12.50 8.90 -10.94
CA LEU A 33 -12.57 7.53 -11.40
C LEU A 33 -14.00 7.12 -11.80
N LEU A 34 -15.01 7.57 -11.05
CA LEU A 34 -16.43 7.41 -11.41
C LEU A 34 -16.71 8.00 -12.79
N TYR A 35 -16.20 9.20 -13.05
CA TYR A 35 -16.36 9.85 -14.34
C TYR A 35 -15.80 9.00 -15.49
N LEU A 36 -14.58 8.48 -15.32
CA LEU A 36 -13.94 7.62 -16.33
C LEU A 36 -14.68 6.30 -16.56
N HIS A 37 -15.20 5.70 -15.49
CA HIS A 37 -15.81 4.38 -15.55
C HIS A 37 -17.26 4.38 -16.01
N GLU A 38 -18.02 5.43 -15.69
CA GLU A 38 -19.49 5.41 -15.79
C GLU A 38 -20.12 6.66 -16.42
N GLU A 39 -19.51 7.84 -16.31
CA GLU A 39 -20.17 9.10 -16.75
C GLU A 39 -19.68 9.61 -18.10
N TRP A 40 -18.53 9.13 -18.57
CA TRP A 40 -18.06 9.39 -19.93
C TRP A 40 -18.76 8.52 -20.97
N GLN A 41 -18.81 8.98 -22.23
CA GLN A 41 -19.48 8.29 -23.34
C GLN A 41 -19.03 6.84 -23.53
N GLN A 42 -17.76 6.55 -23.20
CA GLN A 42 -17.19 5.21 -23.26
C GLN A 42 -16.38 4.96 -21.99
N CYS A 43 -16.48 3.77 -21.41
CA CYS A 43 -15.68 3.42 -20.24
C CYS A 43 -14.17 3.56 -20.55
N VAL A 44 -13.46 4.32 -19.72
CA VAL A 44 -12.00 4.46 -19.76
C VAL A 44 -11.39 3.78 -18.53
N VAL A 45 -10.49 2.83 -18.75
CA VAL A 45 -9.65 2.25 -17.69
C VAL A 45 -8.30 2.98 -17.70
N HIS A 46 -7.91 3.55 -16.56
CA HIS A 46 -6.73 4.39 -16.41
C HIS A 46 -5.42 3.60 -16.41
N ARG A 47 -5.38 2.45 -15.71
CA ARG A 47 -4.26 1.48 -15.63
C ARG A 47 -3.02 1.93 -14.86
N ASP A 48 -2.91 3.21 -14.50
CA ASP A 48 -1.76 3.71 -13.71
C ASP A 48 -2.18 4.69 -12.61
N ILE A 49 -3.20 4.31 -11.82
CA ILE A 49 -3.62 5.09 -10.66
C ILE A 49 -2.59 4.90 -9.55
N LYS A 50 -1.96 6.00 -9.13
CA LYS A 50 -0.95 6.05 -8.05
C LYS A 50 -0.82 7.48 -7.54
N SER A 51 -0.30 7.65 -6.33
CA SER A 51 -0.16 8.97 -5.70
C SER A 51 0.70 9.97 -6.49
N SER A 52 1.66 9.54 -7.30
CA SER A 52 2.44 10.45 -8.16
C SER A 52 1.69 10.94 -9.40
N ASN A 53 0.62 10.24 -9.82
CA ASN A 53 -0.25 10.65 -10.94
C ASN A 53 -1.46 11.47 -10.46
N ILE A 54 -1.58 11.73 -9.16
CA ILE A 54 -2.65 12.54 -8.59
C ILE A 54 -2.10 13.93 -8.30
N MET A 55 -2.54 14.90 -9.10
CA MET A 55 -2.08 16.28 -9.01
C MET A 55 -3.03 17.12 -8.16
N LEU A 56 -2.48 18.11 -7.46
CA LEU A 56 -3.22 18.99 -6.55
C LEU A 56 -3.29 20.42 -7.13
N ASP A 57 -4.51 20.94 -7.28
CA ASP A 57 -4.73 22.33 -7.73
C ASP A 57 -4.42 23.33 -6.60
N SER A 58 -4.62 24.63 -6.83
CA SER A 58 -4.33 25.67 -5.84
C SER A 58 -5.11 25.51 -4.53
N ASN A 59 -6.26 24.86 -4.58
CA ASN A 59 -7.15 24.60 -3.45
C ASN A 59 -7.00 23.16 -2.92
N PHE A 60 -5.92 22.47 -3.32
CA PHE A 60 -5.63 21.07 -2.98
C PHE A 60 -6.72 20.08 -3.40
N ASN A 61 -7.50 20.39 -4.43
CA ASN A 61 -8.39 19.38 -5.02
C ASN A 61 -7.58 18.42 -5.89
N ALA A 62 -7.93 17.14 -5.83
CA ALA A 62 -7.32 16.10 -6.64
C ALA A 62 -7.70 16.23 -8.13
N LYS A 63 -6.73 16.03 -9.01
CA LYS A 63 -6.92 15.79 -10.45
C LYS A 63 -6.08 14.59 -10.85
N LEU A 64 -6.74 13.55 -11.35
CA LEU A 64 -6.06 12.39 -11.90
C LEU A 64 -5.41 12.79 -13.24
N GLY A 65 -4.12 12.46 -13.39
CA GLY A 65 -3.35 12.71 -14.60
C GLY A 65 -2.63 11.45 -15.08
N ASP A 66 -1.84 11.62 -16.15
CA ASP A 66 -1.09 10.56 -16.83
C ASP A 66 -1.96 9.43 -17.42
N PHE A 67 -2.62 9.76 -18.52
CA PHE A 67 -3.44 8.83 -19.29
C PHE A 67 -2.65 8.02 -20.34
N GLY A 68 -1.31 7.98 -20.27
CA GLY A 68 -0.48 7.30 -21.28
C GLY A 68 -0.79 5.80 -21.43
N LEU A 69 -1.22 5.16 -20.34
CA LEU A 69 -1.64 3.76 -20.32
C LEU A 69 -3.14 3.56 -20.47
N ALA A 70 -3.94 4.63 -20.44
CA ALA A 70 -5.39 4.54 -20.44
C ALA A 70 -5.95 3.90 -21.71
N ARG A 71 -7.02 3.12 -21.59
CA ARG A 71 -7.66 2.43 -22.72
C ARG A 71 -9.17 2.49 -22.59
N PHE A 72 -9.84 2.59 -23.73
CA PHE A 72 -11.28 2.38 -23.80
C PHE A 72 -11.61 0.90 -23.63
N VAL A 73 -12.66 0.60 -22.88
CA VAL A 73 -13.22 -0.74 -22.79
C VAL A 73 -14.47 -0.78 -23.65
N ASP A 74 -14.46 -1.67 -24.64
CA ASP A 74 -15.62 -1.95 -25.47
C ASP A 74 -16.50 -2.98 -24.76
N HIS A 75 -17.74 -2.62 -24.44
CA HIS A 75 -18.64 -3.44 -23.61
C HIS A 75 -18.97 -4.81 -24.24
N GLU A 76 -18.81 -4.95 -25.56
CA GLU A 76 -19.10 -6.17 -26.29
C GLU A 76 -17.89 -7.11 -26.46
N LYS A 77 -16.65 -6.62 -26.35
CA LYS A 77 -15.44 -7.38 -26.70
C LYS A 77 -14.49 -7.68 -25.54
N GLY A 78 -14.77 -7.13 -24.36
CA GLY A 78 -13.87 -7.22 -23.20
C GLY A 78 -12.55 -6.46 -23.43
N SER A 79 -11.79 -6.26 -22.36
CA SER A 79 -10.50 -5.55 -22.42
C SER A 79 -9.45 -6.38 -23.18
N GLN A 80 -8.99 -5.87 -24.34
CA GLN A 80 -7.91 -6.47 -25.13
C GLN A 80 -6.52 -5.95 -24.71
N THR A 81 -6.19 -5.99 -23.42
CA THR A 81 -4.82 -5.68 -22.98
C THR A 81 -4.00 -6.96 -22.86
N THR A 82 -2.91 -7.03 -23.62
CA THR A 82 -1.99 -8.19 -23.65
C THR A 82 -0.62 -7.89 -23.03
N VAL A 83 -0.34 -6.61 -22.73
CA VAL A 83 0.93 -6.17 -22.15
C VAL A 83 0.70 -5.73 -20.72
N ILE A 84 1.42 -6.38 -19.80
CA ILE A 84 1.52 -5.97 -18.39
C ILE A 84 2.10 -4.56 -18.38
N ALA A 85 1.33 -3.59 -17.90
CA ALA A 85 1.73 -2.21 -17.77
C ALA A 85 1.04 -1.59 -16.55
N GLY A 86 1.75 -0.69 -15.87
CA GLY A 86 1.34 -0.05 -14.62
C GLY A 86 2.49 -0.06 -13.61
N THR A 87 2.24 0.45 -12.42
CA THR A 87 3.26 0.61 -11.39
C THR A 87 3.18 -0.48 -10.32
N MET A 88 4.32 -1.11 -10.02
CA MET A 88 4.41 -2.13 -8.96
C MET A 88 3.95 -1.57 -7.61
N GLY A 89 3.19 -2.37 -6.85
CA GLY A 89 2.55 -1.95 -5.61
C GLY A 89 1.12 -1.39 -5.79
N TYR A 90 0.77 -0.95 -7.00
CA TYR A 90 -0.58 -0.49 -7.37
C TYR A 90 -1.30 -1.44 -8.32
N LEU A 91 -0.56 -2.32 -8.99
CA LEU A 91 -1.10 -3.33 -9.90
C LEU A 91 -1.96 -4.35 -9.16
N ALA A 92 -3.17 -4.56 -9.66
CA ALA A 92 -4.04 -5.62 -9.18
C ALA A 92 -3.43 -7.02 -9.48
N PRO A 93 -3.61 -8.02 -8.60
CA PRO A 93 -3.01 -9.35 -8.75
C PRO A 93 -3.33 -10.04 -10.09
N GLU A 94 -4.54 -9.86 -10.59
CA GLU A 94 -4.99 -10.39 -11.87
C GLU A 94 -4.33 -9.68 -13.06
N CYS A 95 -3.98 -8.40 -12.94
CA CYS A 95 -3.23 -7.69 -13.99
C CYS A 95 -1.82 -8.22 -14.12
N VAL A 96 -1.17 -8.55 -13.00
CA VAL A 96 0.17 -9.16 -12.97
C VAL A 96 0.15 -10.54 -13.63
N THR A 97 -0.92 -11.31 -13.39
CA THR A 97 -1.03 -12.70 -13.85
C THR A 97 -1.50 -12.81 -15.31
N THR A 98 -2.43 -11.95 -15.72
CA THR A 98 -3.13 -12.08 -17.01
C THR A 98 -2.80 -10.96 -18.00
N GLY A 99 -2.18 -9.86 -17.55
CA GLY A 99 -2.00 -8.64 -18.35
C GLY A 99 -3.30 -7.88 -18.64
N LYS A 100 -4.46 -8.36 -18.14
CA LYS A 100 -5.77 -7.77 -18.38
C LYS A 100 -6.08 -6.69 -17.37
N ALA A 101 -6.36 -5.48 -17.84
CA ALA A 101 -6.85 -4.38 -17.02
C ALA A 101 -8.35 -4.19 -17.20
N SER A 102 -9.03 -3.83 -16.12
CA SER A 102 -10.48 -3.62 -16.04
C SER A 102 -10.83 -2.49 -15.06
N LYS A 103 -12.13 -2.16 -14.93
CA LYS A 103 -12.59 -1.20 -13.94
C LYS A 103 -12.18 -1.63 -12.53
N GLU A 104 -12.30 -2.91 -12.24
CA GLU A 104 -11.97 -3.52 -10.95
C GLU A 104 -10.47 -3.42 -10.64
N SER A 105 -9.61 -3.43 -11.66
CA SER A 105 -8.17 -3.22 -11.48
C SER A 105 -7.83 -1.77 -11.15
N ASP A 106 -8.53 -0.79 -11.74
CA ASP A 106 -8.40 0.61 -11.34
C ASP A 106 -8.93 0.84 -9.92
N VAL A 107 -10.03 0.17 -9.54
CA VAL A 107 -10.56 0.20 -8.18
C VAL A 107 -9.54 -0.33 -7.18
N TYR A 108 -8.83 -1.43 -7.52
CA TYR A 108 -7.73 -1.92 -6.68
C TYR A 108 -6.67 -0.83 -6.46
N SER A 109 -6.19 -0.21 -7.53
CA SER A 109 -5.20 0.86 -7.45
C SER A 109 -5.71 2.08 -6.66
N PHE A 110 -6.99 2.42 -6.78
CA PHE A 110 -7.65 3.43 -5.93
C PHE A 110 -7.59 3.03 -4.45
N GLY A 111 -7.89 1.77 -4.12
CA GLY A 111 -7.80 1.24 -2.75
C GLY A 111 -6.40 1.38 -2.16
N ILE A 112 -5.37 1.11 -2.96
CA ILE A 112 -3.98 1.34 -2.55
C ILE A 112 -3.74 2.81 -2.20
N VAL A 113 -4.16 3.75 -3.06
CA VAL A 113 -3.99 5.19 -2.80
C VAL A 113 -4.79 5.64 -1.57
N ALA A 114 -6.00 5.12 -1.36
CA ALA A 114 -6.79 5.42 -0.17
C ALA A 114 -6.04 5.05 1.11
N LEU A 115 -5.39 3.88 1.12
CA LEU A 115 -4.52 3.45 2.23
C LEU A 115 -3.25 4.32 2.35
N GLU A 116 -2.63 4.74 1.24
CA GLU A 116 -1.50 5.68 1.28
C GLU A 116 -1.89 7.02 1.93
N ILE A 117 -3.09 7.53 1.61
CA ILE A 117 -3.61 8.78 2.16
C ILE A 117 -3.82 8.66 3.68
N ALA A 118 -4.40 7.55 4.14
CA ALA A 118 -4.64 7.30 5.56
C ALA A 118 -3.35 7.07 6.35
N CYS A 119 -2.47 6.21 5.83
CA CYS A 119 -1.28 5.74 6.55
C CYS A 119 -0.05 6.64 6.36
N GLY A 120 -0.01 7.48 5.32
CA GLY A 120 1.19 8.26 4.98
C GLY A 120 2.39 7.41 4.58
N ARG A 121 2.15 6.16 4.15
CA ARG A 121 3.16 5.16 3.79
C ARG A 121 3.02 4.73 2.33
N LYS A 122 4.13 4.30 1.73
CA LYS A 122 4.13 3.69 0.39
C LYS A 122 3.59 2.26 0.48
N PRO A 123 2.97 1.72 -0.59
CA PRO A 123 2.41 0.36 -0.60
C PRO A 123 3.44 -0.74 -0.33
N ILE A 124 4.68 -0.51 -0.80
CA ILE A 124 5.82 -1.37 -0.54
C ILE A 124 6.91 -0.50 0.07
N ASP A 125 7.27 -0.79 1.31
CA ASP A 125 8.32 -0.10 2.04
C ASP A 125 9.39 -1.10 2.52
N PRO A 126 10.48 -1.28 1.77
CA PRO A 126 11.54 -2.22 2.14
C PRO A 126 12.28 -1.87 3.43
N GLN A 127 12.13 -0.64 3.93
CA GLN A 127 12.77 -0.18 5.17
C GLN A 127 11.88 -0.41 6.40
N ALA A 128 10.63 -0.84 6.20
CA ALA A 128 9.73 -1.19 7.30
C ALA A 128 10.10 -2.55 7.91
N GLN A 129 9.55 -2.82 9.10
CA GLN A 129 9.62 -4.15 9.71
C GLN A 129 9.00 -5.20 8.77
N GLU A 130 9.47 -6.44 8.82
CA GLU A 130 9.07 -7.53 7.90
C GLU A 130 7.55 -7.68 7.77
N SER A 131 6.82 -7.65 8.90
CA SER A 131 5.35 -7.73 8.93
C SER A 131 4.62 -6.49 8.39
N GLN A 132 5.36 -5.42 8.10
CA GLN A 132 4.85 -4.12 7.67
C GLN A 132 5.37 -3.68 6.29
N VAL A 133 6.20 -4.50 5.63
CA VAL A 133 6.75 -4.17 4.29
C VAL A 133 5.63 -3.97 3.28
N ARG A 134 4.57 -4.78 3.38
CA ARG A 134 3.41 -4.75 2.49
C ARG A 134 2.24 -4.07 3.21
N MET A 135 1.95 -2.84 2.80
CA MET A 135 0.99 -1.98 3.49
C MET A 135 -0.39 -2.63 3.59
N VAL A 136 -0.90 -3.22 2.51
CA VAL A 136 -2.23 -3.86 2.51
C VAL A 136 -2.32 -4.98 3.54
N GLU A 137 -1.32 -5.87 3.59
CA GLU A 137 -1.32 -7.00 4.53
C GLU A 137 -1.24 -6.54 5.97
N TRP A 138 -0.41 -5.53 6.23
CA TRP A 138 -0.27 -4.91 7.55
C TRP A 138 -1.58 -4.28 8.02
N VAL A 139 -2.21 -3.44 7.19
CA VAL A 139 -3.48 -2.79 7.54
C VAL A 139 -4.60 -3.82 7.70
N TRP A 140 -4.63 -4.88 6.88
CA TRP A 140 -5.61 -5.96 7.02
C TRP A 140 -5.45 -6.72 8.34
N ASN A 141 -4.22 -6.98 8.78
CA ASN A 141 -3.97 -7.59 10.08
C ASN A 141 -4.47 -6.71 11.23
N LEU A 142 -4.24 -5.40 11.16
CA LEU A 142 -4.77 -4.44 12.14
C LEU A 142 -6.30 -4.40 12.14
N TYR A 143 -6.93 -4.44 10.97
CA TYR A 143 -8.39 -4.58 10.84
C TYR A 143 -8.90 -5.83 11.56
N GLY A 144 -8.30 -6.99 11.30
CA GLY A 144 -8.67 -8.27 11.93
C GLY A 144 -8.48 -8.29 13.45
N MET A 145 -7.59 -7.44 13.98
CA MET A 145 -7.33 -7.28 15.42
C MET A 145 -8.18 -6.17 16.07
N GLY A 146 -9.00 -5.44 15.30
CA GLY A 146 -9.77 -4.30 15.81
C GLY A 146 -8.89 -3.09 16.19
N LYS A 147 -7.73 -2.94 15.55
CA LYS A 147 -6.69 -1.92 15.83
C LYS A 147 -6.43 -1.02 14.62
N LEU A 148 -7.45 -0.79 13.79
CA LEU A 148 -7.29 -0.16 12.48
C LEU A 148 -6.67 1.24 12.57
N LEU A 149 -7.04 2.03 13.57
CA LEU A 149 -6.51 3.37 13.81
C LEU A 149 -5.00 3.40 14.11
N GLU A 150 -4.39 2.29 14.53
CA GLU A 150 -2.92 2.20 14.70
C GLU A 150 -2.18 2.34 13.36
N ALA A 151 -2.88 2.19 12.22
CA ALA A 151 -2.31 2.38 10.90
C ALA A 151 -2.29 3.85 10.43
N ALA A 152 -2.93 4.77 11.15
CA ALA A 152 -3.02 6.18 10.76
C ALA A 152 -1.62 6.84 10.67
N ASP A 153 -1.47 7.79 9.76
CA ASP A 153 -0.21 8.51 9.58
C ASP A 153 0.24 9.19 10.88
N PRO A 154 1.40 8.82 11.45
CA PRO A 154 1.91 9.43 12.67
C PRO A 154 2.09 10.95 12.58
N LYS A 155 2.29 11.50 11.37
CA LYS A 155 2.43 12.94 11.14
C LYS A 155 1.15 13.73 11.40
N LEU A 156 -0.01 13.07 11.47
CA LEU A 156 -1.27 13.71 11.84
C LEU A 156 -1.40 13.89 13.35
N CYS A 157 -0.57 13.21 14.17
CA CYS A 157 -0.58 13.36 15.64
C CYS A 157 -1.98 13.20 16.29
N GLY A 158 -2.84 12.36 15.72
CA GLY A 158 -4.23 12.20 16.19
C GLY A 158 -5.22 13.27 15.73
N ASP A 159 -4.79 14.26 14.93
CA ASP A 159 -5.64 15.30 14.35
C ASP A 159 -6.37 14.78 13.10
N PHE A 160 -7.31 13.86 13.32
CA PHE A 160 -8.20 13.32 12.30
C PHE A 160 -9.54 12.90 12.90
N ASN A 161 -10.57 12.81 12.06
CA ASN A 161 -11.84 12.24 12.45
C ASN A 161 -11.72 10.70 12.41
N GLU A 162 -11.88 10.03 13.55
CA GLU A 162 -11.71 8.58 13.66
C GLU A 162 -12.66 7.80 12.74
N GLN A 163 -13.93 8.23 12.64
CA GLN A 163 -14.92 7.57 11.80
C GLN A 163 -14.57 7.67 10.31
N GLU A 164 -14.12 8.84 9.84
CA GLU A 164 -13.65 9.03 8.47
C GLU A 164 -12.38 8.24 8.20
N MET A 165 -11.46 8.19 9.16
CA MET A 165 -10.21 7.45 9.08
C MET A 165 -10.45 5.95 8.92
N GLU A 166 -11.31 5.38 9.77
CA GLU A 166 -11.74 3.98 9.65
C GLU A 166 -12.47 3.73 8.34
N CYS A 167 -13.42 4.61 7.97
CA CYS A 167 -14.18 4.49 6.73
C CYS A 167 -13.26 4.45 5.51
N LEU A 168 -12.30 5.38 5.41
CA LEU A 168 -11.34 5.44 4.31
C LEU A 168 -10.49 4.16 4.23
N MET A 169 -10.00 3.66 5.37
CA MET A 169 -9.20 2.45 5.41
C MET A 169 -10.01 1.20 5.06
N ILE A 170 -11.24 1.07 5.56
CA ILE A 170 -12.13 -0.04 5.25
C ILE A 170 -12.48 -0.04 3.75
N VAL A 171 -12.80 1.11 3.18
CA VAL A 171 -13.01 1.24 1.72
C VAL A 171 -11.73 0.88 0.97
N GLY A 172 -10.57 1.33 1.44
CA GLY A 172 -9.26 0.95 0.89
C GLY A 172 -9.04 -0.55 0.84
N LEU A 173 -9.29 -1.26 1.96
CA LEU A 173 -9.20 -2.72 2.05
C LEU A 173 -10.25 -3.42 1.17
N TRP A 174 -11.48 -2.91 1.12
CA TRP A 174 -12.55 -3.45 0.27
C TRP A 174 -12.19 -3.38 -1.21
N CYS A 175 -11.61 -2.26 -1.63
CA CYS A 175 -11.09 -2.07 -2.98
C CYS A 175 -9.86 -2.94 -3.27
N ALA A 176 -9.02 -3.21 -2.27
CA ALA A 176 -7.80 -4.01 -2.39
C ALA A 176 -8.01 -5.54 -2.26
N GLN A 177 -9.25 -6.02 -2.37
CA GLN A 177 -9.55 -7.47 -2.39
C GLN A 177 -8.78 -8.18 -3.50
N VAL A 178 -8.24 -9.37 -3.19
CA VAL A 178 -7.47 -10.16 -4.16
C VAL A 178 -8.36 -10.64 -5.29
N ASP A 179 -9.55 -11.13 -4.96
CA ASP A 179 -10.57 -11.46 -5.93
C ASP A 179 -11.23 -10.16 -6.44
N CYS A 180 -11.09 -9.89 -7.73
CA CYS A 180 -11.64 -8.70 -8.35
C CYS A 180 -13.17 -8.65 -8.34
N SER A 181 -13.85 -9.79 -8.24
CA SER A 181 -15.32 -9.87 -8.16
C SER A 181 -15.89 -9.43 -6.80
N LEU A 182 -15.05 -9.39 -5.75
CA LEU A 182 -15.42 -8.94 -4.41
C LEU A 182 -15.19 -7.44 -4.19
N ARG A 183 -14.53 -6.77 -5.14
CA ARG A 183 -14.28 -5.32 -5.09
C ARG A 183 -15.58 -4.56 -5.37
N PRO A 184 -15.78 -3.39 -4.73
CA PRO A 184 -16.92 -2.54 -5.03
C PRO A 184 -16.78 -1.93 -6.44
N SER A 185 -17.89 -1.49 -7.02
CA SER A 185 -17.80 -0.45 -8.03
C SER A 185 -17.33 0.86 -7.39
N ILE A 186 -16.71 1.75 -8.16
CA ILE A 186 -16.27 3.03 -7.61
C ILE A 186 -17.45 3.87 -7.10
N ARG A 187 -18.64 3.73 -7.70
CA ARG A 187 -19.89 4.33 -7.20
C ARG A 187 -20.23 3.84 -5.79
N GLN A 188 -20.17 2.53 -5.55
CA GLN A 188 -20.42 1.96 -4.22
C GLN A 188 -19.39 2.46 -3.19
N ALA A 189 -18.11 2.53 -3.58
CA ALA A 189 -17.06 3.09 -2.72
C ALA A 189 -17.36 4.56 -2.33
N ILE A 190 -17.80 5.39 -3.28
CA ILE A 190 -18.20 6.78 -3.02
C ILE A 190 -19.37 6.85 -2.05
N GLN A 191 -20.41 6.03 -2.25
CA GLN A 191 -21.58 6.02 -1.36
C GLN A 191 -21.18 5.71 0.09
N VAL A 192 -20.24 4.79 0.31
CA VAL A 192 -19.73 4.50 1.66
C VAL A 192 -18.87 5.65 2.19
N LEU A 193 -17.97 6.22 1.38
CA LEU A 193 -17.14 7.38 1.78
C LEU A 193 -17.98 8.62 2.14
N ASN A 194 -19.15 8.77 1.54
CA ASN A 194 -20.08 9.86 1.83
C ASN A 194 -21.11 9.52 2.92
N TYR A 195 -21.03 8.33 3.53
CA TYR A 195 -22.01 7.84 4.51
C TYR A 195 -23.44 7.71 3.97
N GLU A 196 -23.58 7.55 2.67
CA GLU A 196 -24.84 7.28 1.97
C GLU A 196 -25.19 5.78 1.96
N ALA A 197 -24.21 4.92 2.28
CA ALA A 197 -24.35 3.47 2.40
C ALA A 197 -23.55 2.95 3.62
N PRO A 198 -23.96 1.81 4.22
CA PRO A 198 -23.24 1.23 5.34
C PRO A 198 -21.86 0.71 4.92
N GLN A 199 -20.92 0.71 5.86
CA GLN A 199 -19.59 0.14 5.64
C GLN A 199 -19.68 -1.38 5.38
N PRO A 200 -18.86 -1.92 4.47
CA PRO A 200 -18.81 -3.36 4.22
C PRO A 200 -18.20 -4.09 5.43
N ILE A 201 -18.69 -5.30 5.70
CA ILE A 201 -18.02 -6.21 6.63
C ILE A 201 -17.02 -7.03 5.83
N LEU A 202 -15.73 -6.85 6.11
CA LEU A 202 -14.66 -7.57 5.42
C LEU A 202 -14.25 -8.82 6.20
N PRO A 203 -13.67 -9.83 5.52
CA PRO A 203 -13.06 -10.96 6.21
C PRO A 203 -11.95 -10.50 7.18
N LEU A 204 -11.96 -11.02 8.41
CA LEU A 204 -10.97 -10.68 9.44
C LEU A 204 -9.53 -11.11 9.09
N LYS A 205 -9.37 -11.99 8.10
CA LYS A 205 -8.08 -12.40 7.56
C LYS A 205 -8.10 -12.25 6.06
N MET A 206 -7.02 -11.69 5.53
CA MET A 206 -6.80 -11.63 4.09
C MET A 206 -6.61 -13.04 3.56
N THR A 207 -7.48 -13.48 2.65
CA THR A 207 -7.33 -14.75 1.95
C THR A 207 -6.53 -14.51 0.67
N MET A 208 -5.32 -15.07 0.60
CA MET A 208 -4.58 -15.17 -0.66
C MET A 208 -5.03 -16.46 -1.36
N PRO A 209 -5.76 -16.40 -2.49
CA PRO A 209 -6.13 -17.60 -3.21
C PRO A 209 -4.85 -18.29 -3.70
N ALA A 210 -4.78 -19.63 -3.57
CA ALA A 210 -3.57 -20.41 -3.81
C ALA A 210 -2.95 -20.21 -5.21
N TYR A 211 -3.76 -19.84 -6.21
CA TYR A 211 -3.33 -19.56 -7.58
C TYR A 211 -2.51 -18.27 -7.75
N PHE A 212 -2.60 -17.32 -6.81
CA PHE A 212 -1.83 -16.06 -6.82
C PHE A 212 -0.55 -16.10 -5.96
N ALA A 213 -0.38 -17.13 -5.13
CA ALA A 213 0.69 -17.21 -4.14
C ALA A 213 2.11 -17.37 -4.74
N PRO A 214 2.37 -18.26 -5.73
CA PRO A 214 3.72 -18.39 -6.29
C PRO A 214 4.11 -17.24 -7.23
N SER A 215 3.17 -16.71 -8.03
CA SER A 215 3.46 -15.67 -9.03
C SER A 215 3.77 -14.31 -8.42
N MET A 216 3.02 -13.88 -7.39
CA MET A 216 3.26 -12.59 -6.72
C MET A 216 4.59 -12.61 -5.94
N ASN A 217 4.84 -13.64 -5.12
CA ASN A 217 6.07 -13.69 -4.31
C ASN A 217 7.34 -13.78 -5.17
N THR A 218 7.33 -14.52 -6.28
CA THR A 218 8.49 -14.65 -7.18
C THR A 218 8.74 -13.37 -8.00
N LEU A 219 7.68 -12.71 -8.51
CA LEU A 219 7.83 -11.43 -9.23
C LEU A 219 8.27 -10.29 -8.31
N ILE A 220 7.76 -10.26 -7.07
CA ILE A 220 8.15 -9.25 -6.08
C ILE A 220 9.60 -9.47 -5.61
N SER A 221 10.01 -10.73 -5.35
CA SER A 221 11.39 -11.06 -4.93
C SER A 221 12.43 -10.78 -6.00
N SER A 222 12.08 -10.91 -7.28
CA SER A 222 13.00 -10.61 -8.39
C SER A 222 13.15 -9.11 -8.65
N LEU A 223 12.13 -8.30 -8.32
CA LEU A 223 12.14 -6.85 -8.54
C LEU A 223 12.67 -6.04 -7.33
N SER A 224 12.57 -6.57 -6.10
CA SER A 224 13.17 -5.97 -4.89
C SER A 224 14.70 -5.94 -4.93
N VAL A 225 15.34 -6.86 -5.66
CA VAL A 225 16.81 -6.87 -5.86
C VAL A 225 17.29 -5.75 -6.80
N SER A 226 16.43 -5.25 -7.71
CA SER A 226 16.86 -4.25 -8.71
C SER A 226 16.95 -2.80 -8.17
N TYR A 227 16.39 -2.52 -6.99
CA TYR A 227 16.37 -1.17 -6.41
C TYR A 227 17.62 -0.80 -5.59
N GLY A 228 18.67 -1.63 -5.63
CA GLY A 228 19.85 -1.47 -4.77
C GLY A 228 21.19 -1.62 -5.48
N ALA A 229 21.44 -0.93 -6.60
CA ALA A 229 22.82 -0.74 -7.08
C ALA A 229 22.93 0.42 -8.08
N ASN A 230 23.11 1.64 -7.58
CA ASN A 230 23.81 2.68 -8.32
C ASN A 230 24.82 3.34 -7.39
N VAL A 231 25.96 2.66 -7.22
CA VAL A 231 27.21 3.30 -6.79
C VAL A 231 28.28 2.95 -7.82
N SER A 232 28.72 3.98 -8.51
CA SER A 232 29.81 4.01 -9.48
C SER A 232 31.18 3.88 -8.82
N LYS A 233 32.06 3.04 -9.39
CA LYS A 233 33.53 3.14 -9.63
C LYS A 233 34.14 1.73 -9.66
N SER A 234 34.55 1.23 -10.83
CA SER A 234 35.88 1.37 -11.46
C SER A 234 36.96 0.44 -10.90
N SER A 235 37.34 -0.53 -11.76
CA SER A 235 38.69 -1.04 -12.07
C SER A 235 39.51 -1.90 -11.08
N GLN A 236 39.87 -3.09 -11.59
CA GLN A 236 41.10 -3.89 -11.37
C GLN A 236 41.22 -4.65 -10.04
N ILE A 237 41.83 -5.84 -9.87
CA ILE A 237 42.50 -6.91 -10.67
C ILE A 237 42.71 -8.08 -9.66
N GLN A 238 42.71 -9.36 -10.10
CA GLN A 238 43.38 -10.61 -9.60
C GLN A 238 43.63 -10.79 -8.06
N SER A 239 43.54 -11.95 -7.39
CA SER A 239 43.89 -13.35 -7.71
C SER A 239 43.55 -14.27 -6.52
N SER A 240 43.16 -15.52 -6.83
CA SER A 240 43.41 -16.83 -6.17
C SER A 240 43.94 -16.99 -4.72
N SER A 241 43.27 -17.93 -4.01
CA SER A 241 43.79 -18.97 -3.09
C SER A 241 44.40 -18.57 -1.73
N ASN A 242 43.87 -19.04 -0.61
CA ASN A 242 44.20 -20.34 0.02
C ASN A 242 43.60 -20.47 1.43
N SER A 243 43.43 -21.72 1.85
CA SER A 243 42.89 -22.16 3.15
C SER A 243 43.86 -21.95 4.32
N CYS A 244 43.32 -21.92 5.54
CA CYS A 244 43.70 -22.88 6.59
C CYS A 244 42.79 -22.80 7.83
N ASN A 245 42.28 -23.97 8.24
CA ASN A 245 41.71 -24.25 9.55
C ASN A 245 42.76 -24.13 10.65
N ILE A 246 42.34 -23.85 11.89
CA ILE A 246 42.75 -24.59 13.09
C ILE A 246 41.61 -24.53 14.11
N ASP A 247 41.43 -25.70 14.72
CA ASP A 247 40.37 -26.19 15.59
C ASP A 247 40.54 -25.81 17.08
N SER A 248 39.53 -26.23 17.86
CA SER A 248 39.47 -26.42 19.32
C SER A 248 39.01 -25.22 20.17
N SER A 249 38.08 -25.34 21.11
CA SER A 249 37.39 -26.51 21.67
C SER A 249 36.19 -26.10 22.53
N LYS A 250 35.12 -26.90 22.38
CA LYS A 250 33.95 -27.18 23.25
C LYS A 250 34.02 -26.79 24.74
N LEU A 251 32.90 -26.31 25.28
CA LEU A 251 32.00 -26.97 26.27
C LEU A 251 31.03 -25.92 26.86
N THR A 252 29.79 -25.79 26.36
CA THR A 252 28.51 -26.33 26.88
C THR A 252 28.21 -26.22 28.39
N THR A 253 26.99 -25.72 28.63
CA THR A 253 26.00 -26.06 29.70
C THR A 253 26.29 -25.61 31.14
N SER A 254 25.34 -25.25 32.01
CA SER A 254 23.91 -24.89 31.92
C SER A 254 23.40 -24.65 33.37
N PHE A 255 22.38 -23.80 33.51
CA PHE A 255 21.30 -23.80 34.52
C PHE A 255 21.55 -23.69 36.05
N ALA A 256 20.95 -22.61 36.59
CA ALA A 256 19.88 -22.56 37.61
C ALA A 256 20.18 -22.48 39.12
N ALA A 257 19.62 -21.40 39.68
CA ALA A 257 18.82 -21.27 40.91
C ALA A 257 19.45 -21.52 42.30
N SER A 258 19.42 -20.49 43.16
CA SER A 258 18.57 -20.43 44.37
C SER A 258 18.91 -19.21 45.25
N SER A 259 17.85 -18.55 45.75
CA SER A 259 17.81 -17.53 46.82
C SER A 259 18.12 -18.16 48.21
N PRO A 260 17.94 -17.52 49.40
CA PRO A 260 17.55 -16.14 49.74
C PRO A 260 18.33 -15.50 50.93
N SER A 261 17.92 -14.26 51.28
CA SER A 261 17.78 -13.72 52.65
C SER A 261 18.69 -12.57 53.12
N ALA A 262 18.01 -11.68 53.87
CA ALA A 262 18.47 -10.78 54.94
C ALA A 262 18.72 -9.29 54.64
N SER A 263 17.62 -8.52 54.73
CA SER A 263 17.39 -7.33 55.59
C SER A 263 18.56 -6.54 56.22
N LEU A 264 18.51 -5.20 56.11
CA LEU A 264 18.65 -4.15 57.16
C LEU A 264 18.66 -2.76 56.42
N LEU A 265 17.62 -1.93 56.51
CA LEU A 265 17.30 -0.88 57.50
C LEU A 265 18.18 0.40 57.48
N HIS A 266 17.49 1.53 57.70
CA HIS A 266 17.90 2.95 57.82
C HIS A 266 18.03 3.75 56.51
N THR A 267 17.14 4.69 56.13
CA THR A 267 16.49 5.89 56.75
C THR A 267 17.40 7.12 56.83
N ILE A 268 16.86 8.25 56.34
CA ILE A 268 17.24 9.67 56.50
C ILE A 268 18.41 10.07 55.56
N ILE A 269 18.32 11.02 54.63
CA ILE A 269 17.65 12.34 54.54
C ILE A 269 16.97 12.49 53.18
#